data_AF-A0A9D2UVU0-F1
#
_entry.id   AF-A0A9D2UVU0-F1
#
_cell.length_a   1.000
_cell.length_b   1.000
_cell.length_c   1.000
_cell.angle_alpha   90.00
_cell.angle_beta   90.00
_cell.angle_gamma   90.00
#
_symmetry.space_group_name_H-M   'P 1'
#
loop_
_entity.id
_entity.type
_entity.pdbx_description
1 polymer ?
#
loop_
_entity_poly.entity_id
_entity_poly.type
_entity_poly.pdbx_seq_one_letter_code
_entity_poly.pdbx_strand_id
1 'polypeptide(L)'
;MGILIVVVCIAGVLGWVIVKNDELAGLGRAVRPGSFRSPHGRLVHVKPLGQLPAEERWSRRFKRSFPLVSCIAVFACALISVGLLQSVPLGAIGATIQGVLNTPLPAAIITAEALLRSHGGKRLLPTYIIALFGALLMQGIVLGAFAALGWLASFVAVGLGPAISWVGVLFSSPFAFALGAALVVARTGSMVKFRRRFADGSENEIEVSSNSVAYGAFCELMDEKAAARSASRSAGKGDEGAVEGFASGNDAGGAATSDNGYGTATDEGSNGKTADNGKAAE
;
A
#
# COMPACT_ATOMS: atom_id res chain seq x y z
N MET A 1 -18.38 22.95 12.93
CA MET A 1 -17.66 22.11 11.94
C MET A 1 -16.14 22.20 12.07
N GLY A 2 -15.53 23.39 12.02
CA GLY A 2 -14.05 23.51 12.09
C GLY A 2 -13.39 22.87 13.32
N ILE A 3 -13.98 23.03 14.51
CA ILE A 3 -13.45 22.44 15.76
C ILE A 3 -13.46 20.91 15.72
N LEU A 4 -14.54 20.29 15.22
CA LEU A 4 -14.62 18.83 15.10
C LEU A 4 -13.58 18.28 14.11
N ILE A 5 -13.33 18.99 13.02
CA ILE A 5 -12.27 18.64 12.07
C ILE A 5 -10.91 18.67 12.77
N VAL A 6 -10.60 19.75 13.51
CA VAL A 6 -9.34 19.87 14.25
C VAL A 6 -9.15 18.74 15.26
N VAL A 7 -10.19 18.40 16.03
CA VAL A 7 -10.14 17.30 17.01
C VAL A 7 -9.86 15.95 16.33
N VAL A 8 -10.56 15.66 15.22
CA VAL A 8 -10.34 14.42 14.45
C VAL A 8 -8.93 14.39 13.85
N CYS A 9 -8.40 15.53 13.41
CA CYS A 9 -7.02 15.63 12.91
C CYS A 9 -6.01 15.30 14.00
N ILE A 10 -6.16 15.89 15.19
CA ILE A 10 -5.25 15.66 16.32
C ILE A 10 -5.32 14.18 16.74
N ALA A 11 -6.52 13.63 16.91
CA ALA A 11 -6.69 12.23 17.27
C ALA A 11 -6.10 11.28 16.21
N GLY A 12 -6.27 11.58 14.93
CA GLY A 12 -5.70 10.81 13.82
C GLY A 12 -4.17 10.85 13.82
N VAL A 13 -3.57 12.02 14.02
CA VAL A 13 -2.11 12.19 14.10
C VAL A 13 -1.54 11.46 15.31
N LEU A 14 -2.16 11.62 16.50
CA LEU A 14 -1.72 10.93 17.71
C LEU A 14 -1.81 9.41 17.56
N GLY A 15 -2.93 8.90 17.02
CA GLY A 15 -3.09 7.48 16.74
C GLY A 15 -2.05 6.95 15.75
N TRP A 16 -1.72 7.73 14.71
CA TRP A 16 -0.68 7.40 13.75
C TRP A 16 0.71 7.34 14.41
N VAL A 17 1.05 8.31 15.27
CA VAL A 17 2.32 8.31 16.03
C VAL A 17 2.43 7.09 16.94
N ILE A 18 1.35 6.72 17.64
CA ILE A 18 1.33 5.53 18.51
C ILE A 18 1.57 4.25 17.69
N VAL A 19 0.85 4.08 16.57
CA VAL A 19 1.03 2.92 15.69
C VAL A 19 2.47 2.85 15.16
N LYS A 20 3.05 3.99 14.75
CA LYS A 20 4.43 4.03 14.24
C LYS A 20 5.48 3.75 15.32
N ASN A 21 5.24 4.21 16.55
CA ASN A 21 6.11 3.88 17.67
C ASN A 21 6.09 2.38 17.99
N ASP A 22 4.93 1.73 17.92
CA ASP A 22 4.81 0.27 18.14
C ASP A 22 5.44 -0.56 17.00
N GLU A 23 5.27 -0.12 15.74
CA GLU A 23 5.96 -0.73 14.59
C GLU A 23 7.49 -0.73 14.76
N LEU A 24 8.03 0.36 15.33
CA LEU A 24 9.46 0.54 15.55
C LEU A 24 9.97 -0.03 16.89
N ALA A 25 9.09 -0.59 17.72
CA ALA A 25 9.46 -1.12 19.02
C ALA A 25 10.49 -2.25 18.88
N GLY A 26 11.59 -2.13 19.61
CA GLY A 26 12.66 -3.13 19.63
C GLY A 26 13.68 -3.05 18.49
N LEU A 27 13.49 -2.15 17.51
CA LEU A 27 14.46 -1.90 16.43
C LEU A 27 15.58 -0.94 16.87
N GLY A 28 16.84 -1.32 16.63
CA GLY A 28 18.03 -0.50 16.91
C GLY A 28 19.14 -1.23 17.67
N ARG A 29 20.37 -0.70 17.62
CA ARG A 29 21.56 -1.29 18.26
C ARG A 29 21.62 -1.11 19.79
N ALA A 30 20.93 -0.12 20.34
CA ALA A 30 21.00 0.25 21.76
C ALA A 30 19.62 0.25 22.44
N VAL A 31 18.88 -0.85 22.32
CA VAL A 31 17.53 -0.96 22.91
C VAL A 31 17.61 -1.54 24.32
N ARG A 32 17.30 -0.72 25.32
CA ARG A 32 17.15 -1.16 26.73
C ARG A 32 15.70 -1.60 27.00
N PRO A 33 15.48 -2.71 27.72
CA PRO A 33 14.14 -3.12 28.16
C PRO A 33 13.56 -2.13 29.17
N GLY A 34 12.23 -2.04 29.24
CA GLY A 34 11.53 -1.19 30.21
C GLY A 34 11.36 0.29 29.81
N SER A 35 11.65 0.67 28.56
CA SER A 35 11.33 2.01 28.05
C SER A 35 9.95 2.05 27.38
N PHE A 36 9.30 3.20 27.35
CA PHE A 36 8.02 3.38 26.65
C PHE A 36 8.09 3.05 25.14
N ARG A 37 9.28 3.16 24.54
CA ARG A 37 9.53 2.84 23.11
C ARG A 37 9.91 1.37 22.90
N SER A 38 10.28 0.65 23.95
CA SER A 38 10.82 -0.72 23.89
C SER A 38 10.51 -1.49 25.17
N PRO A 39 9.23 -1.79 25.44
CA PRO A 39 8.82 -2.45 26.67
C PRO A 39 9.54 -3.79 26.86
N HIS A 40 9.67 -4.56 25.76
CA HIS A 40 10.26 -5.90 25.73
C HIS A 40 11.76 -5.93 25.35
N GLY A 41 12.40 -4.77 25.24
CA GLY A 41 13.80 -4.67 24.83
C GLY A 41 14.02 -4.93 23.34
N ARG A 42 15.18 -5.49 22.98
CA ARG A 42 15.64 -5.64 21.59
C ARG A 42 14.85 -6.73 20.86
N LEU A 43 14.50 -6.45 19.60
CA LEU A 43 13.93 -7.43 18.68
C LEU A 43 14.99 -8.44 18.27
N VAL A 44 14.75 -9.73 18.51
CA VAL A 44 15.71 -10.80 18.26
C VAL A 44 15.33 -11.60 17.04
N HIS A 45 14.06 -11.93 16.84
CA HIS A 45 13.62 -12.76 15.71
C HIS A 45 12.32 -12.20 15.09
N VAL A 46 12.23 -12.29 13.78
CA VAL A 46 11.04 -11.91 13.01
C VAL A 46 10.71 -13.04 12.04
N LYS A 47 9.42 -13.38 11.94
CA LYS A 47 8.91 -14.37 10.98
C LYS A 47 7.65 -13.82 10.29
N PRO A 48 7.55 -13.86 8.96
CA PRO A 48 6.32 -13.49 8.26
C PRO A 48 5.29 -14.62 8.44
N LEU A 49 4.05 -14.26 8.72
CA LEU A 49 2.93 -15.21 8.88
C LEU A 49 2.23 -15.54 7.56
N GLY A 50 2.74 -15.03 6.44
CA GLY A 50 2.21 -15.26 5.10
C GLY A 50 3.26 -15.00 4.02
N GLN A 51 2.88 -15.11 2.75
CA GLN A 51 3.75 -14.75 1.64
C GLN A 51 4.04 -13.25 1.66
N LEU A 52 5.32 -12.91 1.46
CA LEU A 52 5.71 -11.52 1.29
C LEU A 52 5.13 -11.01 -0.04
N PRO A 53 4.42 -9.87 -0.04
CA PRO A 53 3.80 -9.35 -1.24
C PRO A 53 4.87 -8.96 -2.25
N ALA A 54 4.71 -9.38 -3.50
CA ALA A 54 5.56 -8.91 -4.58
C ALA A 54 5.48 -7.38 -4.71
N GLU A 55 6.61 -6.76 -5.04
CA GLU A 55 6.70 -5.31 -5.15
C GLU A 55 5.90 -4.82 -6.37
N GLU A 56 4.67 -4.38 -6.12
CA GLU A 56 3.87 -3.70 -7.14
C GLU A 56 4.33 -2.24 -7.33
N ARG A 57 4.56 -1.84 -8.59
CA ARG A 57 4.85 -0.45 -8.96
C ARG A 57 3.78 0.50 -8.42
N TRP A 58 4.21 1.64 -7.87
CA TRP A 58 3.33 2.65 -7.27
C TRP A 58 2.21 3.12 -8.22
N SER A 59 2.52 3.33 -9.49
CA SER A 59 1.53 3.75 -10.50
C SER A 59 0.39 2.76 -10.67
N ARG A 60 0.66 1.45 -10.55
CA ARG A 60 -0.36 0.40 -10.63
C ARG A 60 -1.26 0.40 -9.40
N ARG A 61 -0.67 0.58 -8.21
CA ARG A 61 -1.41 0.73 -6.94
C ARG A 61 -2.32 1.95 -6.96
N PHE A 62 -1.80 3.09 -7.41
CA PHE A 62 -2.58 4.33 -7.51
C PHE A 62 -3.77 4.20 -8.46
N LYS A 63 -3.53 3.69 -9.69
CA LYS A 63 -4.61 3.46 -10.67
C LYS A 63 -5.69 2.51 -10.12
N ARG A 64 -5.28 1.46 -9.39
CA ARG A 64 -6.22 0.53 -8.77
C ARG A 64 -7.04 1.18 -7.67
N SER A 65 -6.41 2.01 -6.82
CA SER A 65 -7.06 2.66 -5.69
C SER A 65 -7.91 3.88 -6.05
N PHE A 66 -7.91 4.32 -7.31
CA PHE A 66 -8.70 5.48 -7.73
C PHE A 66 -10.21 5.16 -7.71
N PRO A 67 -11.02 5.87 -6.89
CA PRO A 67 -12.44 5.58 -6.70
C PRO A 67 -13.30 6.20 -7.81
N LEU A 68 -13.18 5.66 -9.03
CA LEU A 68 -13.86 6.23 -10.21
C LEU A 68 -15.39 6.19 -10.10
N VAL A 69 -15.98 5.15 -9.51
CA VAL A 69 -17.44 4.95 -9.55
C VAL A 69 -18.14 5.99 -8.67
N SER A 70 -17.71 6.13 -7.42
CA SER A 70 -18.21 7.13 -6.48
C SER A 70 -17.86 8.55 -6.92
N CYS A 71 -16.67 8.77 -7.49
CA CYS A 71 -16.32 10.07 -8.05
C CYS A 71 -17.30 10.50 -9.15
N ILE A 72 -17.60 9.62 -10.10
CA ILE A 72 -18.56 9.88 -11.18
C ILE A 72 -19.98 10.04 -10.62
N ALA A 73 -20.39 9.19 -9.67
CA ALA A 73 -21.72 9.27 -9.06
C ALA A 73 -21.94 10.60 -8.32
N VAL A 74 -20.98 11.02 -7.50
CA VAL A 74 -21.04 12.30 -6.77
C VAL A 74 -21.02 13.48 -7.75
N PHE A 75 -20.20 13.41 -8.80
CA PHE A 75 -20.19 14.42 -9.86
C PHE A 75 -21.52 14.52 -10.61
N ALA A 76 -22.13 13.38 -10.94
CA ALA A 76 -23.46 13.33 -11.55
C ALA A 76 -24.54 13.90 -10.62
N CYS A 77 -24.49 13.59 -9.31
CA CYS A 77 -25.38 14.20 -8.33
C CYS A 77 -25.22 15.73 -8.25
N ALA A 78 -23.99 16.25 -8.40
CA ALA A 78 -23.74 17.68 -8.45
C ALA A 78 -24.30 18.34 -9.72
N LEU A 79 -24.20 17.68 -10.87
CA LEU A 79 -24.83 18.16 -12.11
C LEU A 79 -26.37 18.18 -11.99
N ILE A 80 -26.93 17.08 -11.48
CA ILE A 80 -28.38 16.95 -11.31
C ILE A 80 -28.90 18.00 -10.32
N SER A 81 -28.22 18.23 -9.20
CA SER A 81 -28.66 19.24 -8.22
C SER A 81 -28.69 20.64 -8.83
N VAL A 82 -27.68 21.03 -9.60
CA VAL A 82 -27.65 22.31 -10.32
C VAL A 82 -28.80 22.41 -11.31
N GLY A 83 -29.06 21.37 -12.09
CA GLY A 83 -30.19 21.35 -13.04
C GLY A 83 -31.55 21.46 -12.34
N LEU A 84 -31.74 20.75 -11.23
CA LEU A 84 -32.99 20.79 -10.45
C LEU A 84 -33.19 22.14 -9.75
N LEU A 85 -32.13 22.83 -9.33
CA LEU A 85 -32.21 24.16 -8.72
C LEU A 85 -32.76 25.23 -9.69
N GLN A 86 -32.58 25.03 -11.00
CA GLN A 86 -33.15 25.93 -12.03
C GLN A 86 -34.63 25.64 -12.31
N SER A 87 -35.18 24.55 -11.76
CA SER A 87 -36.57 24.15 -11.96
C SER A 87 -37.45 24.62 -10.80
N VAL A 88 -38.46 25.44 -11.09
CA VAL A 88 -39.43 25.93 -10.08
C VAL A 88 -40.11 24.79 -9.30
N PRO A 89 -40.63 23.71 -9.91
CA PRO A 89 -41.28 22.63 -9.16
C PRO A 89 -40.29 21.70 -8.43
N LEU A 90 -39.01 21.64 -8.83
CA LEU A 90 -38.05 20.66 -8.31
C LEU A 90 -36.90 21.29 -7.51
N GLY A 91 -36.89 22.61 -7.33
CA GLY A 91 -35.81 23.35 -6.68
C GLY A 91 -35.53 22.89 -5.25
N ALA A 92 -36.57 22.51 -4.49
CA ALA A 92 -36.42 21.97 -3.13
C ALA A 92 -35.63 20.64 -3.10
N ILE A 93 -35.82 19.80 -4.12
CA ILE A 93 -35.08 18.52 -4.26
C ILE A 93 -33.62 18.83 -4.60
N GLY A 94 -33.37 19.76 -5.53
CA GLY A 94 -32.02 20.23 -5.87
C GLY A 94 -31.27 20.77 -4.65
N ALA A 95 -31.92 21.60 -3.84
CA ALA A 95 -31.35 22.14 -2.60
C ALA A 95 -31.05 21.04 -1.56
N THR A 96 -31.90 20.02 -1.45
CA THR A 96 -31.68 18.87 -0.55
C THR A 96 -30.46 18.06 -0.97
N ILE A 97 -30.33 17.75 -2.27
CA ILE A 97 -29.16 17.03 -2.81
C ILE A 97 -27.89 17.86 -2.57
N GLN A 98 -27.93 19.16 -2.84
CA GLN A 98 -26.81 20.06 -2.60
C GLN A 98 -26.44 20.11 -1.10
N GLY A 99 -27.43 20.11 -0.21
CA GLY A 99 -27.22 19.99 1.24
C GLY A 99 -26.44 18.73 1.62
N VAL A 100 -26.81 17.58 1.05
CA VAL A 100 -26.09 16.30 1.25
C VAL A 100 -24.68 16.35 0.67
N LEU A 101 -24.49 16.91 -0.53
CA LEU A 101 -23.19 17.02 -1.18
C LEU A 101 -22.20 17.93 -0.41
N ASN A 102 -22.71 18.86 0.39
CA ASN A 102 -21.91 19.73 1.25
C ASN A 102 -21.56 19.11 2.62
N THR A 103 -22.01 17.89 2.91
CA THR A 103 -21.65 17.15 4.13
C THR A 103 -20.33 16.39 3.94
N PRO A 104 -19.72 15.79 4.99
CA PRO A 104 -18.60 14.86 4.81
C PRO A 104 -18.97 13.53 4.11
N LEU A 105 -20.25 13.29 3.79
CA LEU A 105 -20.72 12.02 3.23
C LEU A 105 -20.08 11.67 1.87
N PRO A 106 -19.95 12.59 0.89
CA PRO A 106 -19.28 12.27 -0.37
C PRO A 106 -17.83 11.85 -0.17
N ALA A 107 -17.09 12.54 0.70
CA ALA A 107 -15.72 12.19 1.05
C ALA A 107 -15.66 10.79 1.70
N ALA A 108 -16.61 10.47 2.58
CA ALA A 108 -16.73 9.18 3.23
C ALA A 108 -16.98 8.03 2.24
N ILE A 109 -17.89 8.21 1.28
CA ILE A 109 -18.22 7.22 0.25
C ILE A 109 -17.04 7.00 -0.70
N ILE A 110 -16.43 8.10 -1.18
CA ILE A 110 -15.27 8.06 -2.08
C ILE A 110 -14.08 7.35 -1.42
N THR A 111 -13.84 7.65 -0.14
CA THR A 111 -12.80 7.00 0.65
C THR A 111 -13.07 5.50 0.82
N ALA A 112 -14.33 5.12 1.08
CA ALA A 112 -14.71 3.72 1.22
C ALA A 112 -14.44 2.92 -0.05
N GLU A 113 -14.80 3.45 -1.23
CA GLU A 113 -14.49 2.79 -2.50
C GLU A 113 -12.98 2.65 -2.72
N ALA A 114 -12.20 3.71 -2.46
CA ALA A 114 -10.75 3.68 -2.63
C ALA A 114 -10.13 2.53 -1.81
N LEU A 115 -10.63 2.32 -0.60
CA LEU A 115 -10.23 1.23 0.28
C LEU A 115 -10.65 -0.14 -0.20
N LEU A 116 -11.91 -0.31 -0.61
CA LEU A 116 -12.44 -1.58 -1.14
C LEU A 116 -11.63 -2.06 -2.35
N ARG A 117 -11.28 -1.14 -3.25
CA ARG A 117 -10.43 -1.42 -4.42
C ARG A 117 -9.00 -1.83 -4.07
N SER A 118 -8.56 -1.55 -2.86
CA SER A 118 -7.15 -1.64 -2.51
C SER A 118 -6.67 -3.01 -2.03
N HIS A 119 -7.55 -4.03 -2.00
CA HIS A 119 -7.27 -5.48 -1.78
C HIS A 119 -5.93 -5.82 -1.10
N GLY A 120 -5.97 -6.21 0.18
CA GLY A 120 -4.76 -6.68 0.86
C GLY A 120 -4.76 -6.62 2.40
N GLY A 121 -5.84 -7.06 3.06
CA GLY A 121 -5.85 -7.22 4.52
C GLY A 121 -5.49 -5.95 5.31
N LYS A 122 -5.86 -4.76 4.79
CA LYS A 122 -5.55 -3.49 5.44
C LYS A 122 -6.39 -3.35 6.71
N ARG A 123 -5.83 -2.75 7.76
CA ARG A 123 -6.61 -2.32 8.94
C ARG A 123 -7.69 -1.34 8.46
N LEU A 124 -8.92 -1.85 8.34
CA LEU A 124 -10.01 -1.16 7.65
C LEU A 124 -10.25 0.23 8.23
N LEU A 125 -10.31 0.33 9.56
CA LEU A 125 -10.68 1.57 10.24
C LEU A 125 -9.56 2.63 10.30
N PRO A 126 -8.32 2.33 10.73
CA PRO A 126 -7.23 3.32 10.72
C PRO A 126 -6.89 3.79 9.30
N THR A 127 -6.85 2.88 8.33
CA THR A 127 -6.56 3.25 6.93
C THR A 127 -7.69 4.10 6.35
N TYR A 128 -8.94 3.82 6.72
CA TYR A 128 -10.10 4.65 6.39
C TYR A 128 -9.99 6.06 6.96
N ILE A 129 -9.67 6.21 8.24
CA ILE A 129 -9.53 7.53 8.87
C ILE A 129 -8.44 8.36 8.19
N ILE A 130 -7.27 7.76 7.93
CA ILE A 130 -6.15 8.47 7.28
C ILE A 130 -6.51 8.82 5.83
N ALA A 131 -7.19 7.92 5.10
CA ALA A 131 -7.61 8.19 3.73
C ALA A 131 -8.71 9.25 3.65
N LEU A 132 -9.64 9.25 4.60
CA LEU A 132 -10.67 10.29 4.73
C LEU A 132 -10.04 11.64 5.03
N PHE A 133 -9.04 11.67 5.92
CA PHE A 133 -8.26 12.87 6.16
C PHE A 133 -7.54 13.35 4.89
N GLY A 134 -6.94 12.45 4.11
CA GLY A 134 -6.35 12.79 2.81
C GLY A 134 -7.34 13.39 1.81
N ALA A 135 -8.56 12.84 1.74
CA ALA A 135 -9.64 13.38 0.92
C ALA A 135 -10.05 14.80 1.37
N LEU A 136 -10.26 15.00 2.68
CA LEU A 136 -10.63 16.30 3.24
C LEU A 136 -9.51 17.34 3.10
N LEU A 137 -8.25 16.94 3.21
CA LEU A 137 -7.09 17.81 3.01
C LEU A 137 -7.01 18.29 1.55
N MET A 138 -7.18 17.40 0.58
CA MET A 138 -7.24 17.78 -0.83
C MET A 138 -8.41 18.72 -1.14
N GLN A 139 -9.56 18.48 -0.51
CA GLN A 139 -10.69 19.40 -0.59
C GLN A 139 -10.37 20.78 -0.01
N GLY A 140 -9.67 20.84 1.13
CA GLY A 140 -9.20 22.09 1.72
C GLY A 140 -8.28 22.88 0.79
N ILE A 141 -7.40 22.20 0.06
CA ILE A 141 -6.54 22.81 -0.96
C ILE A 141 -7.37 23.40 -2.10
N VAL A 142 -8.34 22.65 -2.62
CA VAL A 142 -9.24 23.11 -3.69
C VAL A 142 -10.09 24.30 -3.23
N LEU A 143 -10.65 24.25 -2.02
CA LEU A 143 -11.38 25.36 -1.41
C LEU A 143 -10.50 26.61 -1.31
N GLY A 144 -9.26 26.47 -0.81
CA GLY A 144 -8.32 27.58 -0.71
C GLY A 144 -7.96 28.19 -2.07
N ALA A 145 -7.71 27.34 -3.07
CA ALA A 145 -7.39 27.78 -4.43
C ALA A 145 -8.54 28.55 -5.08
N PHE A 146 -9.76 28.03 -5.03
CA PHE A 146 -10.92 28.72 -5.60
C PHE A 146 -11.37 29.94 -4.79
N ALA A 147 -11.18 29.96 -3.47
CA ALA A 147 -11.40 31.15 -2.66
C ALA A 147 -10.42 32.27 -3.05
N ALA A 148 -9.13 31.95 -3.26
CA ALA A 148 -8.14 32.91 -3.73
C ALA A 148 -8.47 33.44 -5.14
N LEU A 149 -8.90 32.55 -6.06
CA LEU A 149 -9.36 32.94 -7.39
C LEU A 149 -10.61 33.83 -7.35
N GLY A 150 -11.59 33.50 -6.50
CA GLY A 150 -12.80 34.30 -6.31
C GLY A 150 -12.51 35.68 -5.73
N TRP A 151 -11.57 35.75 -4.78
CA TRP A 151 -11.08 37.02 -4.23
C TRP A 151 -10.37 37.86 -5.30
N LEU A 152 -9.47 37.25 -6.10
CA LEU A 152 -8.80 37.92 -7.20
C LEU A 152 -9.80 38.45 -8.25
N ALA A 153 -10.78 37.63 -8.63
CA ALA A 153 -11.83 37.99 -9.59
C ALA A 153 -12.71 39.15 -9.08
N SER A 154 -12.86 39.30 -7.77
CA SER A 154 -13.63 40.39 -7.16
C SER A 154 -12.98 41.76 -7.37
N PHE A 155 -11.65 41.84 -7.60
CA PHE A 155 -10.97 43.08 -7.97
C PHE A 155 -11.16 43.47 -9.44
N VAL A 156 -11.57 42.54 -10.30
CA VAL A 156 -11.72 42.75 -11.76
C VAL A 156 -13.14 43.20 -12.12
N ALA A 157 -13.93 43.66 -11.15
CA ALA A 157 -15.27 44.26 -11.32
C ALA A 157 -16.36 43.36 -11.93
N VAL A 158 -16.15 42.04 -11.95
CA VAL A 158 -17.18 41.09 -12.35
C VAL A 158 -17.78 40.50 -11.08
N GLY A 159 -18.97 40.93 -10.67
CA GLY A 159 -19.72 40.43 -9.50
C GLY A 159 -20.04 38.91 -9.51
N LEU A 160 -19.42 38.15 -10.43
CA LEU A 160 -19.46 36.70 -10.57
C LEU A 160 -18.38 35.99 -9.75
N GLY A 161 -17.43 36.69 -9.12
CA GLY A 161 -16.34 36.07 -8.33
C GLY A 161 -16.80 34.98 -7.34
N PRO A 162 -17.81 35.25 -6.49
CA PRO A 162 -18.36 34.24 -5.58
C PRO A 162 -19.01 33.05 -6.31
N ALA A 163 -19.74 33.30 -7.39
CA ALA A 163 -20.42 32.25 -8.16
C ALA A 163 -19.41 31.33 -8.88
N ILE A 164 -18.37 31.90 -9.49
CA ILE A 164 -17.29 31.15 -10.16
C ILE A 164 -16.52 30.30 -9.15
N SER A 165 -16.20 30.87 -7.99
CA SER A 165 -15.52 30.12 -6.92
C SER A 165 -16.37 28.94 -6.42
N TRP A 166 -17.67 29.15 -6.26
CA TRP A 166 -18.58 28.13 -5.76
C TRP A 166 -18.81 27.00 -6.78
N VAL A 167 -19.06 27.35 -8.05
CA VAL A 167 -19.22 26.38 -9.15
C VAL A 167 -17.93 25.57 -9.34
N GLY A 168 -16.78 26.25 -9.33
CA GLY A 168 -15.47 25.60 -9.42
C GLY A 168 -15.25 24.60 -8.29
N VAL A 169 -15.54 24.96 -7.05
CA VAL A 169 -15.46 24.05 -5.90
C VAL A 169 -16.41 22.87 -6.06
N LEU A 170 -17.69 23.10 -6.37
CA LEU A 170 -18.69 22.03 -6.46
C LEU A 170 -18.26 20.92 -7.43
N PHE A 171 -17.79 21.28 -8.62
CA PHE A 171 -17.43 20.31 -9.66
C PHE A 171 -16.04 19.70 -9.50
N SER A 172 -15.11 20.39 -8.83
CA SER A 172 -13.77 19.86 -8.54
C SER A 172 -13.72 19.00 -7.28
N SER A 173 -14.68 19.16 -6.35
CA SER A 173 -14.70 18.44 -5.07
C SER A 173 -14.64 16.90 -5.18
N PRO A 174 -15.41 16.24 -6.07
CA PRO A 174 -15.36 14.78 -6.21
C PRO A 174 -13.96 14.29 -6.59
N PHE A 175 -13.29 15.03 -7.48
CA PHE A 175 -11.93 14.71 -7.92
C PHE A 175 -10.90 14.98 -6.82
N ALA A 176 -11.08 16.05 -6.05
CA ALA A 176 -10.22 16.35 -4.90
C ALA A 176 -10.28 15.24 -3.85
N PHE A 177 -11.49 14.81 -3.48
CA PHE A 177 -11.71 13.68 -2.57
C PHE A 177 -11.09 12.40 -3.12
N ALA A 178 -11.34 12.09 -4.40
CA ALA A 178 -10.83 10.88 -5.05
C ALA A 178 -9.30 10.85 -5.09
N LEU A 179 -8.68 11.98 -5.45
CA LEU A 179 -7.23 12.13 -5.49
C LEU A 179 -6.61 11.97 -4.10
N GLY A 180 -7.16 12.66 -3.09
CA GLY A 180 -6.68 12.59 -1.72
C GLY A 180 -6.79 11.18 -1.13
N ALA A 181 -7.93 10.53 -1.29
CA ALA A 181 -8.14 9.16 -0.85
C ALA A 181 -7.21 8.18 -1.58
N ALA A 182 -7.13 8.26 -2.91
CA ALA A 182 -6.31 7.35 -3.70
C ALA A 182 -4.81 7.49 -3.39
N LEU A 183 -4.32 8.72 -3.19
CA LEU A 183 -2.92 8.98 -2.81
C LEU A 183 -2.58 8.31 -1.48
N VAL A 184 -3.41 8.51 -0.46
CA VAL A 184 -3.20 7.89 0.85
C VAL A 184 -3.24 6.37 0.74
N VAL A 185 -4.29 5.82 0.14
CA VAL A 185 -4.50 4.36 0.05
C VAL A 185 -3.38 3.68 -0.75
N ALA A 186 -2.90 4.31 -1.83
CA ALA A 186 -1.78 3.82 -2.61
C ALA A 186 -0.45 3.90 -1.83
N ARG A 187 -0.28 4.95 -1.01
CA ARG A 187 0.93 5.13 -0.19
C ARG A 187 1.00 4.16 0.98
N THR A 188 -0.13 3.74 1.54
CA THR A 188 -0.19 2.76 2.64
C THR A 188 0.40 1.40 2.25
N GLY A 189 0.43 1.05 0.96
CA GLY A 189 0.99 -0.23 0.50
C GLY A 189 0.18 -1.45 0.99
N SER A 190 0.79 -2.63 0.89
CA SER A 190 0.26 -3.90 1.40
C SER A 190 0.62 -4.07 2.88
N MET A 191 -0.31 -4.61 3.68
CA MET A 191 -0.01 -4.97 5.07
C MET A 191 0.52 -6.38 5.14
N VAL A 192 1.59 -6.58 5.92
CA VAL A 192 2.22 -7.88 6.14
C VAL A 192 2.20 -8.19 7.62
N LYS A 193 1.72 -9.38 7.97
CA LYS A 193 1.71 -9.89 9.34
C LYS A 193 3.08 -10.48 9.68
N PHE A 194 3.67 -10.00 10.76
CA PHE A 194 4.91 -10.52 11.32
C PHE A 194 4.68 -11.00 12.74
N ARG A 195 5.26 -12.15 13.05
CA ARG A 195 5.50 -12.57 14.43
C ARG A 195 6.89 -12.12 14.84
N ARG A 196 6.96 -11.33 15.90
CA ARG A 196 8.16 -10.76 16.51
C ARG A 196 8.46 -11.49 17.81
N ARG A 197 9.72 -11.82 18.05
CA ARG A 197 10.22 -12.30 19.35
C ARG A 197 11.32 -11.38 19.86
N PHE A 198 11.18 -10.96 21.11
CA PHE A 198 12.09 -10.03 21.77
C PHE A 198 13.12 -10.76 22.65
N ALA A 199 14.09 -10.02 23.15
CA ALA A 199 15.19 -10.54 23.97
C ALA A 199 14.74 -11.09 25.33
N ASP A 200 13.64 -10.56 25.88
CA ASP A 200 13.00 -11.07 27.09
C ASP A 200 12.21 -12.37 26.85
N GLY A 201 12.17 -12.86 25.61
CA GLY A 201 11.46 -14.07 25.22
C GLY A 201 9.99 -13.85 24.84
N SER A 202 9.46 -12.62 25.01
CA SER A 202 8.09 -12.29 24.64
C SER A 202 7.87 -12.39 23.12
N GLU A 203 6.66 -12.80 22.73
CA GLU A 203 6.23 -12.86 21.34
C GLU A 203 5.01 -11.97 21.12
N ASN A 204 5.00 -11.25 20.01
CA ASN A 204 3.88 -10.40 19.60
C ASN A 204 3.68 -10.48 18.08
N GLU A 205 2.43 -10.41 17.64
CA GLU A 205 2.06 -10.33 16.25
C GLU A 205 1.74 -8.87 15.88
N ILE A 206 2.36 -8.39 14.80
CA ILE A 206 2.14 -7.02 14.32
C ILE A 206 1.89 -7.03 12.82
N GLU A 207 1.07 -6.09 12.37
CA GLU A 207 0.85 -5.83 10.96
C GLU A 207 1.63 -4.58 10.58
N VAL A 208 2.48 -4.70 9.57
CA VAL A 208 3.34 -3.60 9.13
C VAL A 208 3.15 -3.37 7.64
N SER A 209 3.08 -2.10 7.26
CA SER A 209 3.00 -1.69 5.86
C SER A 209 4.33 -1.98 5.14
N SER A 210 4.27 -2.55 3.94
CA SER A 210 5.44 -2.79 3.08
C SER A 210 6.22 -1.53 2.71
N ASN A 211 5.61 -0.35 2.82
CA ASN A 211 6.25 0.93 2.57
C ASN A 211 6.82 1.59 3.84
N SER A 212 6.71 0.94 4.99
CA SER A 212 7.23 1.48 6.26
C SER A 212 8.71 1.15 6.44
N VAL A 213 9.40 2.00 7.21
CA VAL A 213 10.79 1.76 7.61
C VAL A 213 10.92 0.47 8.45
N ALA A 214 9.89 0.15 9.25
CA ALA A 214 9.85 -1.08 10.04
C ALA A 214 9.88 -2.34 9.16
N TYR A 215 9.17 -2.33 8.02
CA TYR A 215 9.19 -3.45 7.08
C TYR A 215 10.59 -3.70 6.51
N GLY A 216 11.28 -2.65 6.07
CA GLY A 216 12.67 -2.76 5.58
C GLY A 216 13.59 -3.36 6.64
N ALA A 217 13.53 -2.86 7.87
CA ALA A 217 14.33 -3.38 8.98
C ALA A 217 14.00 -4.84 9.34
N PHE A 218 12.73 -5.25 9.20
CA PHE A 218 12.34 -6.65 9.41
C PHE A 218 12.86 -7.58 8.32
N CYS A 219 12.86 -7.13 7.06
CA CYS A 219 13.49 -7.87 5.96
C CYS A 219 14.99 -8.04 6.17
N GLU A 220 15.70 -6.96 6.51
CA GLU A 220 17.15 -7.01 6.81
C GLU A 220 17.47 -8.01 7.94
N LEU A 221 16.71 -8.01 9.04
CA LEU A 221 16.89 -8.95 10.15
C LEU A 221 16.64 -10.41 9.75
N MET A 222 15.74 -10.67 8.79
CA MET A 222 15.50 -12.01 8.27
C MET A 222 16.67 -12.47 7.38
N ASP A 223 17.18 -11.58 6.53
CA ASP A 223 18.28 -11.86 5.61
C ASP A 223 19.60 -12.08 6.36
N GLU A 224 19.91 -11.26 7.37
CA GLU A 224 21.07 -11.46 8.25
C GLU A 224 21.04 -12.83 8.94
N LYS A 225 19.87 -13.27 9.41
CA LYS A 225 19.70 -14.60 10.02
C LYS A 225 19.80 -15.73 9.02
N ALA A 226 19.29 -15.54 7.80
CA ALA A 226 19.43 -16.53 6.73
C ALA A 226 20.91 -16.71 6.36
N ALA A 227 21.65 -15.62 6.22
CA ALA A 227 23.09 -15.61 5.95
C ALA A 227 23.91 -16.26 7.09
N ALA A 228 23.58 -15.97 8.35
CA ALA A 228 24.25 -16.60 9.48
C ALA A 228 24.04 -18.13 9.53
N ARG A 229 22.84 -18.60 9.16
CA ARG A 229 22.50 -20.04 9.09
C ARG A 229 23.17 -20.75 7.92
N SER A 230 23.35 -20.09 6.77
CA SER A 230 24.08 -20.68 5.65
C SER A 230 25.58 -20.78 5.97
N ALA A 231 26.16 -19.75 6.59
CA ALA A 231 27.56 -19.74 7.02
C ALA A 231 27.88 -20.85 8.04
N SER A 232 27.01 -21.06 9.04
CA SER A 232 27.21 -22.13 10.03
C SER A 232 27.08 -23.52 9.43
N ARG A 233 26.19 -23.73 8.45
CA ARG A 233 26.09 -24.99 7.70
C ARG A 233 27.30 -25.27 6.82
N SER A 234 27.91 -24.25 6.21
CA SER A 234 29.14 -24.43 5.44
C SER A 234 30.34 -24.73 6.33
N ALA A 235 30.41 -24.14 7.53
CA ALA A 235 31.49 -24.41 8.49
C ALA A 235 31.40 -25.83 9.08
N GLY A 236 30.19 -26.30 9.40
CA GLY A 236 29.98 -27.66 9.93
C GLY A 236 30.19 -28.80 8.92
N LYS A 237 30.34 -28.50 7.62
CA LYS A 237 30.57 -29.51 6.56
C LYS A 237 32.04 -29.66 6.19
N GLY A 238 32.92 -28.84 6.78
CA GLY A 238 34.37 -28.84 6.51
C GLY A 238 35.20 -29.82 7.34
N ASP A 239 34.59 -30.53 8.31
CA ASP A 239 35.31 -31.37 9.29
C ASP A 239 35.13 -32.89 9.08
N GLU A 240 34.32 -33.33 8.10
CA GLU A 240 34.11 -34.76 7.78
C GLU A 240 34.96 -35.26 6.58
N GLY A 241 35.92 -34.46 6.09
CA GLY A 241 36.68 -34.77 4.87
C GLY A 241 38.20 -34.93 5.02
N ALA A 242 38.75 -34.98 6.23
CA ALA A 242 40.20 -34.92 6.46
C ALA A 242 40.77 -35.99 7.40
N VAL A 243 40.31 -37.24 7.32
CA VAL A 243 41.00 -38.45 7.84
C VAL A 243 40.46 -39.59 6.97
N GLU A 244 41.17 -40.33 6.12
CA GLU A 244 42.48 -40.97 6.21
C GLU A 244 43.13 -41.02 4.81
N GLY A 245 44.44 -40.83 4.75
CA GLY A 245 45.23 -41.00 3.53
C GLY A 245 46.70 -41.20 3.88
N PHE A 246 47.03 -42.30 4.54
CA PHE A 246 48.41 -42.72 4.78
C PHE A 246 48.72 -44.03 4.02
N ALA A 247 49.46 -43.84 2.93
CA ALA A 247 50.40 -44.70 2.20
C ALA A 247 50.33 -46.24 2.21
N SER A 248 50.32 -46.83 1.01
CA SER A 248 51.23 -47.88 0.48
C SER A 248 50.72 -48.24 -0.93
N GLY A 249 51.47 -48.24 -2.04
CA GLY A 249 52.81 -48.78 -2.25
C GLY A 249 52.70 -50.14 -2.95
N ASN A 250 52.99 -50.14 -4.25
CA ASN A 250 53.37 -51.25 -5.16
C ASN A 250 52.33 -52.03 -6.01
N ASP A 251 52.52 -51.83 -7.32
CA ASP A 251 52.73 -52.78 -8.41
C ASP A 251 51.63 -53.73 -8.91
N ALA A 252 51.40 -53.59 -10.23
CA ALA A 252 51.37 -54.62 -11.27
C ALA A 252 50.10 -54.67 -12.13
N GLY A 253 50.27 -54.26 -13.39
CA GLY A 253 49.93 -55.08 -14.56
C GLY A 253 48.46 -55.15 -15.01
N GLY A 254 48.24 -54.93 -16.31
CA GLY A 254 47.18 -55.64 -17.05
C GLY A 254 46.25 -54.75 -17.86
N ALA A 255 46.40 -54.84 -19.17
CA ALA A 255 45.56 -54.23 -20.19
C ALA A 255 44.17 -54.90 -20.34
N ALA A 256 43.31 -54.24 -21.13
CA ALA A 256 42.16 -54.77 -21.89
C ALA A 256 40.90 -55.10 -21.03
N THR A 257 39.64 -54.89 -21.44
CA THR A 257 38.99 -54.59 -22.73
C THR A 257 37.50 -54.31 -22.49
N SER A 258 36.92 -53.51 -23.39
CA SER A 258 35.58 -53.63 -24.01
C SER A 258 34.28 -53.77 -23.18
N ASP A 259 33.34 -52.93 -23.60
CA ASP A 259 32.01 -53.30 -24.11
C ASP A 259 30.74 -53.12 -23.26
N ASN A 260 29.88 -52.28 -23.87
CA ASN A 260 28.46 -52.44 -24.14
C ASN A 260 27.41 -52.19 -23.05
N GLY A 261 26.49 -51.30 -23.44
CA GLY A 261 25.18 -51.11 -22.80
C GLY A 261 24.38 -50.00 -23.49
N TYR A 262 23.89 -50.28 -24.70
CA TYR A 262 22.77 -49.63 -25.40
C TYR A 262 21.64 -49.19 -24.44
N GLY A 263 20.83 -48.15 -24.68
CA GLY A 263 20.55 -47.38 -25.88
C GLY A 263 19.04 -47.08 -25.94
N THR A 264 18.71 -45.91 -26.52
CA THR A 264 17.46 -45.57 -27.25
C THR A 264 16.16 -45.47 -26.42
N ALA A 265 15.16 -44.66 -26.73
CA ALA A 265 14.82 -43.88 -27.93
C ALA A 265 13.81 -42.77 -27.49
N THR A 266 13.93 -41.53 -27.98
CA THR A 266 13.15 -40.92 -29.10
C THR A 266 11.64 -40.76 -28.78
N ASP A 267 10.91 -39.74 -29.23
CA ASP A 267 11.07 -38.89 -30.40
C ASP A 267 10.21 -37.61 -30.31
N GLU A 268 10.68 -36.60 -31.06
CA GLU A 268 9.97 -35.66 -31.95
C GLU A 268 8.58 -35.10 -31.57
N GLY A 269 8.25 -33.84 -31.84
CA GLY A 269 8.77 -32.83 -32.76
C GLY A 269 7.83 -31.60 -32.67
N SER A 270 8.34 -30.38 -32.84
CA SER A 270 8.27 -29.63 -34.12
C SER A 270 6.83 -29.29 -34.52
N ASN A 271 6.39 -28.09 -34.88
CA ASN A 271 6.91 -26.76 -35.20
C ASN A 271 5.64 -25.87 -35.20
N GLY A 272 5.65 -24.58 -34.89
CA GLY A 272 6.06 -23.57 -35.85
C GLY A 272 5.19 -22.30 -35.74
N LYS A 273 5.82 -21.17 -35.99
CA LYS A 273 5.32 -19.79 -36.07
C LYS A 273 4.20 -19.59 -37.09
N THR A 274 3.33 -18.59 -36.84
CA THR A 274 3.14 -17.28 -37.54
C THR A 274 1.73 -16.76 -37.24
N ALA A 275 1.54 -15.59 -36.61
CA ALA A 275 1.25 -14.30 -37.26
C ALA A 275 0.24 -14.37 -38.43
N ASP A 276 -0.96 -13.80 -38.29
CA ASP A 276 -1.33 -12.50 -38.90
C ASP A 276 -2.81 -12.13 -38.60
N ASN A 277 -3.09 -10.85 -38.83
CA ASN A 277 -4.25 -10.00 -38.63
C ASN A 277 -5.63 -10.49 -39.15
N GLY A 278 -6.68 -9.94 -38.52
CA GLY A 278 -7.62 -9.11 -39.28
C GLY A 278 -9.08 -9.58 -39.48
N LYS A 279 -9.98 -8.83 -38.82
CA LYS A 279 -11.32 -8.38 -39.28
C LYS A 279 -12.53 -9.35 -39.34
N ALA A 280 -13.63 -8.76 -38.86
CA ALA A 280 -15.01 -8.77 -39.36
C ALA A 280 -16.04 -9.69 -38.68
N ALA A 281 -17.04 -8.99 -38.11
CA ALA A 281 -18.49 -9.20 -38.19
C ALA A 281 -19.07 -10.52 -37.66
N GLU A 282 -19.81 -10.42 -36.54
CA GLU A 282 -21.28 -10.42 -36.49
C GLU A 282 -21.75 -9.86 -35.13
#